data_AF-A0A9W9BX24-F1
#
_entry.id   AF-A0A9W9BX24-F1
#
_cell.length_a   1.000
_cell.length_b   1.000
_cell.length_c   1.000
_cell.angle_alpha   90.00
_cell.angle_beta   90.00
_cell.angle_gamma   90.00
#
_symmetry.space_group_name_H-M   'P 1'
#
loop_
_entity.id
_entity.type
_entity.pdbx_description
1 polymer ?
#
loop_
_entity_poly.entity_id
_entity_poly.type
_entity_poly.pdbx_seq_one_letter_code
_entity_poly.pdbx_strand_id
1 'polypeptide(L)'
;MFVAYSRNQAIIVKELIKGFYGRNTEYSYWSGCSQGGRQGLMLAQRYPDAYDGIAAAAPAINWAHFIPAAAWAQVMMSITDQYPPKCEIDALTDAAIAACDPLDGVIDGIISDMSSCSFDSFTLVGKTAHCSSTNTTIIISRAAAAIANLTWTGPRKPNGDFLLWHGVNYQARLTGSGAQFGTTSDLGYASTSCSANGTCVGRPTGLGEAWLRLFVKKDPTWDYSRITSVEEYATLFHAGVQEYDSIIGSADPDLSAFRDAGGKILTYHGLADGLIPTKGTEDYYERVNITTPSIDDFFRYFEVPGLAHCSGGIGGQPTSTFHALVDWVERGIAPKTLPIEFNDAKGTLHERILCPYPARAKVKEKGLDVTKRESWVCALK
;
A
#
# COMPACT_ATOMS: atom_id res chain seq x y z
N MET A 1 -8.70 -14.45 16.41
CA MET A 1 -9.99 -13.94 16.92
C MET A 1 -10.87 -13.32 15.82
N PHE A 2 -10.45 -12.24 15.13
CA PHE A 2 -11.27 -11.58 14.08
C PHE A 2 -11.60 -12.43 12.83
N VAL A 3 -10.73 -13.36 12.47
CA VAL A 3 -10.91 -14.28 11.33
C VAL A 3 -12.07 -15.25 11.55
N ALA A 4 -12.11 -15.88 12.74
CA ALA A 4 -13.20 -16.76 13.13
C ALA A 4 -14.52 -15.99 13.18
N TYR A 5 -14.47 -14.71 13.55
CA TYR A 5 -15.64 -13.83 13.52
C TYR A 5 -16.20 -13.63 12.11
N SER A 6 -15.38 -13.24 11.13
CA SER A 6 -15.85 -13.05 9.73
C SER A 6 -16.41 -14.33 9.12
N ARG A 7 -15.78 -15.49 9.36
CA ARG A 7 -16.29 -16.80 8.92
C ARG A 7 -17.62 -17.15 9.59
N ASN A 8 -17.69 -17.04 10.92
CA ASN A 8 -18.90 -17.37 11.66
C ASN A 8 -20.06 -16.45 11.26
N GLN A 9 -19.79 -15.17 11.01
CA GLN A 9 -20.77 -14.24 10.46
C GLN A 9 -21.30 -14.71 9.10
N ALA A 10 -20.43 -15.12 8.17
CA ALA A 10 -20.86 -15.62 6.87
C ALA A 10 -21.80 -16.85 7.01
N ILE A 11 -21.45 -17.80 7.87
CA ILE A 11 -22.27 -19.00 8.12
C ILE A 11 -23.62 -18.63 8.74
N ILE A 12 -23.62 -17.84 9.82
CA ILE A 12 -24.83 -17.46 10.56
C ILE A 12 -25.77 -16.67 9.65
N VAL A 13 -25.24 -15.72 8.88
CA VAL A 13 -26.04 -14.88 7.98
C VAL A 13 -26.64 -15.69 6.84
N LYS A 14 -25.91 -16.65 6.25
CA LYS A 14 -26.46 -17.55 5.21
C LYS A 14 -27.65 -18.37 5.74
N GLU A 15 -27.55 -18.90 6.95
CA GLU A 15 -28.67 -19.62 7.59
C GLU A 15 -29.85 -18.69 7.91
N LEU A 16 -29.59 -17.46 8.37
CA LEU A 16 -30.65 -16.47 8.61
C LEU A 16 -31.36 -16.08 7.31
N ILE A 17 -30.61 -15.85 6.23
CA ILE A 17 -31.16 -15.56 4.89
C ILE A 17 -32.05 -16.72 4.44
N LYS A 18 -31.58 -17.96 4.59
CA LYS A 18 -32.37 -19.15 4.24
C LYS A 18 -33.66 -19.24 5.05
N GLY A 19 -33.59 -19.00 6.36
CA GLY A 19 -34.76 -19.00 7.24
C GLY A 19 -35.76 -17.90 6.90
N PHE A 20 -35.29 -16.72 6.51
CA PHE A 20 -36.15 -15.56 6.20
C PHE A 20 -36.74 -15.61 4.79
N TYR A 21 -35.94 -15.95 3.77
CA TYR A 21 -36.36 -15.93 2.36
C TYR A 21 -36.83 -17.30 1.85
N GLY A 22 -36.68 -18.37 2.63
CA GLY A 22 -37.06 -19.74 2.24
C GLY A 22 -36.18 -20.36 1.14
N ARG A 23 -35.05 -19.73 0.80
CA ARG A 23 -34.10 -20.19 -0.23
C ARG A 23 -32.66 -19.83 0.15
N ASN A 24 -31.71 -20.61 -0.36
CA ASN A 24 -30.28 -20.33 -0.17
C ASN A 24 -29.86 -19.06 -0.95
N THR A 25 -28.75 -18.46 -0.52
CA THR A 25 -28.04 -17.45 -1.33
C THR A 25 -27.53 -18.08 -2.63
N GLU A 26 -27.72 -17.40 -3.76
CA GLU A 26 -27.18 -17.84 -5.05
C GLU A 26 -25.69 -17.52 -5.16
N TYR A 27 -25.30 -16.32 -4.74
CA TYR A 27 -23.91 -15.87 -4.62
C TYR A 27 -23.70 -15.09 -3.32
N SER A 28 -22.46 -15.01 -2.87
CA SER A 28 -22.01 -14.31 -1.66
C SER A 28 -20.74 -13.53 -1.95
N TYR A 29 -20.71 -12.26 -1.52
CA TYR A 29 -19.59 -11.36 -1.81
C TYR A 29 -18.96 -10.75 -0.56
N TRP A 30 -17.64 -10.56 -0.61
CA TRP A 30 -16.88 -9.74 0.33
C TRP A 30 -16.34 -8.50 -0.39
N SER A 31 -16.41 -7.33 0.26
CA SER A 31 -15.78 -6.10 -0.23
C SER A 31 -15.17 -5.35 0.94
N GLY A 32 -13.85 -5.10 0.87
CA GLY A 32 -13.14 -4.42 1.94
C GLY A 32 -11.78 -3.90 1.50
N CYS A 33 -11.32 -2.85 2.18
CA CYS A 33 -9.99 -2.28 1.97
C CYS A 33 -9.14 -2.36 3.25
N SER A 34 -7.81 -2.33 3.14
CA SER A 34 -6.89 -2.35 4.28
C SER A 34 -7.01 -3.65 5.08
N GLN A 35 -7.36 -3.56 6.36
CA GLN A 35 -7.74 -4.70 7.19
C GLN A 35 -8.89 -5.51 6.57
N GLY A 36 -9.84 -4.86 5.90
CA GLY A 36 -10.90 -5.52 5.15
C GLY A 36 -10.38 -6.27 3.93
N GLY A 37 -9.35 -5.74 3.25
CA GLY A 37 -8.65 -6.44 2.18
C GLY A 37 -7.91 -7.68 2.69
N ARG A 38 -7.22 -7.56 3.83
CA ARG A 38 -6.59 -8.70 4.53
C ARG A 38 -7.60 -9.77 4.91
N GLN A 39 -8.75 -9.38 5.47
CA GLN A 39 -9.83 -10.31 5.82
C GLN A 39 -10.36 -11.04 4.59
N GLY A 40 -10.56 -10.34 3.47
CA GLY A 40 -10.97 -10.95 2.21
C GLY A 40 -9.98 -12.00 1.71
N LEU A 41 -8.70 -11.66 1.59
CA LEU A 41 -7.68 -12.62 1.13
C LEU A 41 -7.51 -13.80 2.09
N MET A 42 -7.59 -13.55 3.40
CA MET A 42 -7.55 -14.62 4.39
C MET A 42 -8.76 -15.56 4.29
N LEU A 43 -9.96 -15.03 3.97
CA LEU A 43 -11.15 -15.85 3.74
C LEU A 43 -10.94 -16.78 2.55
N ALA A 44 -10.35 -16.30 1.45
CA ALA A 44 -9.98 -17.16 0.32
C ALA A 44 -8.99 -18.27 0.73
N GLN A 45 -7.97 -17.92 1.51
CA GLN A 45 -6.93 -18.87 1.96
C GLN A 45 -7.49 -19.98 2.88
N ARG A 46 -8.38 -19.63 3.81
CA ARG A 46 -8.77 -20.52 4.92
C ARG A 46 -10.20 -21.07 4.83
N TYR A 47 -11.08 -20.39 4.11
CA TYR A 47 -12.50 -20.69 4.03
C TYR A 47 -13.00 -20.48 2.59
N PRO A 48 -12.52 -21.30 1.65
CA PRO A 48 -12.71 -21.07 0.22
C PRO A 48 -14.19 -20.98 -0.19
N ASP A 49 -15.09 -21.67 0.51
CA ASP A 49 -16.53 -21.70 0.20
C ASP A 49 -17.35 -20.60 0.93
N ALA A 50 -16.68 -19.70 1.67
CA ALA A 50 -17.38 -18.66 2.43
C ALA A 50 -18.00 -17.61 1.50
N TYR A 51 -17.30 -17.26 0.41
CA TYR A 51 -17.70 -16.22 -0.54
C TYR A 51 -17.29 -16.61 -1.96
N ASP A 52 -18.17 -16.34 -2.93
CA ASP A 52 -17.94 -16.62 -4.35
C ASP A 52 -17.12 -15.50 -5.01
N GLY A 53 -17.23 -14.27 -4.49
CA GLY A 53 -16.47 -13.12 -4.97
C GLY A 53 -15.85 -12.29 -3.84
N ILE A 54 -14.58 -11.90 -3.99
CA ILE A 54 -13.85 -11.09 -3.02
C ILE A 54 -13.23 -9.87 -3.71
N ALA A 55 -13.72 -8.68 -3.37
CA ALA A 55 -13.06 -7.40 -3.67
C ALA A 55 -12.18 -7.02 -2.47
N ALA A 56 -10.86 -7.20 -2.60
CA ALA A 56 -9.90 -6.97 -1.53
C ALA A 56 -8.90 -5.88 -1.91
N ALA A 57 -9.14 -4.65 -1.48
CA ALA A 57 -8.31 -3.49 -1.82
C ALA A 57 -7.22 -3.21 -0.77
N ALA A 58 -6.07 -2.68 -1.21
CA ALA A 58 -4.88 -2.37 -0.39
C ALA A 58 -4.70 -3.33 0.79
N PRO A 59 -4.57 -4.65 0.54
CA PRO A 59 -4.76 -5.65 1.57
C PRO A 59 -3.61 -5.64 2.58
N ALA A 60 -3.93 -5.57 3.87
CA ALA A 60 -2.98 -5.63 4.98
C ALA A 60 -2.40 -7.04 5.25
N ILE A 61 -2.03 -7.78 4.20
CA ILE A 61 -1.35 -9.08 4.28
C ILE A 61 0.15 -8.90 4.62
N ASN A 62 0.83 -9.99 4.96
CA ASN A 62 2.21 -10.00 5.47
C ASN A 62 2.35 -9.17 6.77
N TRP A 63 1.36 -9.25 7.65
CA TRP A 63 1.24 -8.36 8.81
C TRP A 63 2.47 -8.42 9.74
N ALA A 64 3.07 -9.61 9.90
CA ALA A 64 4.29 -9.80 10.69
C ALA A 64 5.55 -9.17 10.08
N HIS A 65 5.49 -8.75 8.81
CA HIS A 65 6.59 -8.10 8.09
C HIS A 65 6.36 -6.59 7.96
N PHE A 66 5.23 -6.15 7.39
CA PHE A 66 5.07 -4.73 7.08
C PHE A 66 4.79 -3.86 8.30
N ILE A 67 4.11 -4.39 9.33
CA ILE A 67 3.83 -3.60 10.54
C ILE A 67 5.12 -3.24 11.27
N PRO A 68 6.03 -4.18 11.62
CA PRO A 68 7.30 -3.77 12.21
C PRO A 68 8.12 -2.87 11.27
N ALA A 69 8.03 -3.06 9.95
CA ALA A 69 8.68 -2.18 8.97
C ALA A 69 8.20 -0.72 9.04
N ALA A 70 6.95 -0.48 9.43
CA ALA A 70 6.41 0.87 9.61
C ALA A 70 7.13 1.71 10.69
N ALA A 71 7.82 1.06 11.64
CA ALA A 71 8.62 1.75 12.66
C ALA A 71 10.03 2.15 12.16
N TRP A 72 10.44 1.68 10.97
CA TRP A 72 11.83 1.77 10.52
C TRP A 72 12.37 3.21 10.50
N ALA A 73 11.62 4.15 9.93
CA ALA A 73 12.04 5.55 9.85
C ALA A 73 12.19 6.18 11.25
N GLN A 74 11.29 5.87 12.18
CA GLN A 74 11.31 6.39 13.55
C GLN A 74 12.48 5.80 14.35
N VAL A 75 12.72 4.50 14.21
CA VAL A 75 13.88 3.82 14.81
C VAL A 75 15.18 4.42 14.27
N MET A 76 15.29 4.69 12.97
CA MET A 76 16.49 5.29 12.39
C MET A 76 16.72 6.73 12.83
N MET A 77 15.66 7.54 12.96
CA MET A 77 15.76 8.87 13.57
C MET A 77 16.24 8.79 15.03
N SER A 78 15.75 7.80 15.80
CA SER A 78 16.19 7.57 17.18
C SER A 78 17.64 7.09 17.30
N ILE A 79 18.10 6.18 16.41
CA ILE A 79 19.48 5.68 16.42
C ILE A 79 20.46 6.80 16.06
N THR A 80 20.10 7.64 15.10
CA THR A 80 20.98 8.71 14.59
C THR A 80 20.86 10.01 15.38
N ASP A 81 19.84 10.14 16.23
CA ASP A 81 19.43 11.38 16.90
C ASP A 81 19.23 12.56 15.91
N GLN A 82 18.69 12.25 14.72
CA GLN A 82 18.45 13.22 13.65
C GLN A 82 16.99 13.18 13.23
N TYR A 83 16.25 14.26 13.51
CA TYR A 83 14.83 14.41 13.23
C TYR A 83 14.61 15.54 12.22
N PRO A 84 14.78 15.28 10.90
CA PRO A 84 14.60 16.31 9.88
C PRO A 84 13.16 16.88 9.93
N PRO A 85 12.98 18.21 9.83
CA PRO A 85 11.68 18.84 9.67
C PRO A 85 10.88 18.23 8.52
N LYS A 86 9.57 18.05 8.73
CA LYS A 86 8.63 17.52 7.72
C LYS A 86 8.81 18.15 6.34
N CYS A 87 9.06 19.45 6.28
CA CYS A 87 9.12 20.14 4.99
C CYS A 87 10.37 19.80 4.16
N GLU A 88 11.47 19.33 4.77
CA GLU A 88 12.61 18.79 4.00
C GLU A 88 12.24 17.47 3.30
N ILE A 89 11.53 16.58 4.02
CA ILE A 89 11.10 15.29 3.49
C ILE A 89 9.99 15.47 2.43
N ASP A 90 9.07 16.41 2.63
CA ASP A 90 8.03 16.75 1.65
C ASP A 90 8.66 17.26 0.35
N ALA A 91 9.64 18.17 0.43
CA ALA A 91 10.37 18.65 -0.74
C ALA A 91 11.13 17.55 -1.50
N LEU A 92 11.68 16.56 -0.80
CA LEU A 92 12.30 15.38 -1.41
C LEU A 92 11.25 14.51 -2.13
N THR A 93 10.06 14.38 -1.56
CA THR A 93 8.93 13.65 -2.17
C THR A 93 8.46 14.34 -3.44
N ASP A 94 8.28 15.66 -3.39
CA ASP A 94 7.91 16.47 -4.56
C ASP A 94 8.95 16.38 -5.68
N ALA A 95 10.24 16.40 -5.32
CA ALA A 95 11.31 16.24 -6.29
C ALA A 95 11.36 14.83 -6.90
N ALA A 96 11.05 13.78 -6.12
CA ALA A 96 10.93 12.43 -6.64
C ALA A 96 9.78 12.31 -7.63
N ILE A 97 8.62 12.91 -7.32
CA ILE A 97 7.47 12.99 -8.22
C ILE A 97 7.86 13.72 -9.50
N ALA A 98 8.44 14.92 -9.41
CA ALA A 98 8.83 15.70 -10.57
C ALA A 98 9.85 14.99 -11.47
N ALA A 99 10.74 14.17 -10.89
CA ALA A 99 11.71 13.39 -11.65
C ALA A 99 11.10 12.18 -12.36
N CYS A 100 10.01 11.62 -11.82
CA CYS A 100 9.49 10.31 -12.24
C CYS A 100 8.14 10.35 -12.94
N ASP A 101 7.35 11.40 -12.76
CA ASP A 101 6.09 11.67 -13.48
C ASP A 101 6.28 11.57 -15.02
N PRO A 102 7.28 12.23 -15.66
CA PRO A 102 7.42 12.18 -17.12
C PRO A 102 7.72 10.79 -17.72
N LEU A 103 8.05 9.79 -16.91
CA LEU A 103 8.54 8.48 -17.37
C LEU A 103 7.47 7.62 -18.02
N ASP A 104 6.20 7.83 -17.69
CA ASP A 104 5.07 7.15 -18.34
C ASP A 104 4.60 7.84 -19.64
N GLY A 105 5.22 8.99 -19.98
CA GLY A 105 4.91 9.79 -21.15
C GLY A 105 3.83 10.85 -20.94
N VAL A 106 3.29 10.98 -19.73
CA VAL A 106 2.36 12.03 -19.30
C VAL A 106 3.02 12.86 -18.19
N ILE A 107 2.67 14.14 -18.09
CA ILE A 107 3.12 15.02 -17.00
C ILE A 107 1.86 15.54 -16.32
N ASP A 108 1.46 14.86 -15.25
CA ASP A 108 0.24 15.15 -14.49
C ASP A 108 0.45 15.06 -12.97
N GLY A 109 1.70 14.89 -12.54
CA GLY A 109 2.09 14.72 -11.15
C GLY A 109 1.91 13.29 -10.63
N ILE A 110 1.52 12.33 -11.46
CA ILE A 110 1.28 10.93 -11.08
C ILE A 110 2.43 10.06 -11.54
N ILE A 111 2.98 9.25 -10.63
CA ILE A 111 3.99 8.25 -11.01
C ILE A 111 3.28 6.96 -11.40
N SER A 112 3.02 6.76 -12.71
CA SER A 112 2.45 5.48 -13.20
C SER A 112 3.52 4.45 -13.56
N ASP A 113 4.76 4.87 -13.86
CA ASP A 113 5.89 3.99 -14.11
C ASP A 113 6.94 4.02 -12.98
N MET A 114 6.62 3.33 -11.90
CA MET A 114 7.54 3.18 -10.76
C MET A 114 8.83 2.41 -11.08
N SER A 115 8.86 1.60 -12.14
CA SER A 115 10.04 0.74 -12.45
C SER A 115 11.14 1.49 -13.20
N SER A 116 10.78 2.48 -13.99
CA SER A 116 11.76 3.31 -14.72
C SER A 116 12.34 4.43 -13.86
N CYS A 117 11.77 4.67 -12.67
CA CYS A 117 12.15 5.75 -11.76
C CYS A 117 13.40 5.39 -10.93
N SER A 118 14.51 6.11 -11.17
CA SER A 118 15.78 5.95 -10.45
C SER A 118 16.18 7.21 -9.67
N PHE A 119 15.23 7.80 -8.93
CA PHE A 119 15.48 9.01 -8.14
C PHE A 119 16.45 8.75 -6.97
N ASP A 120 17.42 9.65 -6.78
CA ASP A 120 18.36 9.63 -5.65
C ASP A 120 18.23 10.92 -4.83
N SER A 121 17.70 10.80 -3.60
CA SER A 121 17.51 11.94 -2.69
C SER A 121 18.82 12.61 -2.27
N PHE A 122 19.95 11.90 -2.29
CA PHE A 122 21.23 12.47 -1.89
C PHE A 122 21.73 13.54 -2.87
N THR A 123 21.25 13.51 -4.13
CA THR A 123 21.55 14.55 -5.14
C THR A 123 20.96 15.92 -4.80
N LEU A 124 20.07 16.01 -3.81
CA LEU A 124 19.45 17.25 -3.35
C LEU A 124 20.08 17.82 -2.08
N VAL A 125 20.98 17.10 -1.42
CA VAL A 125 21.67 17.59 -0.21
C VAL A 125 22.40 18.90 -0.52
N GLY A 126 22.17 19.90 0.33
CA GLY A 126 22.75 21.25 0.18
C GLY A 126 22.02 22.15 -0.81
N LYS A 127 21.02 21.66 -1.56
CA LYS A 127 20.18 22.48 -2.43
C LYS A 127 19.06 23.15 -1.64
N THR A 128 18.61 24.30 -2.15
CA THR A 128 17.49 25.04 -1.57
C THR A 128 16.15 24.44 -2.02
N ALA A 129 15.19 24.34 -1.11
CA ALA A 129 13.82 23.95 -1.40
C ALA A 129 12.82 24.90 -0.72
N HIS A 130 11.62 25.04 -1.29
CA HIS A 130 10.55 25.85 -0.71
C HIS A 130 9.64 24.98 0.15
N CYS A 131 9.44 25.37 1.40
CA CYS A 131 8.48 24.74 2.30
C CYS A 131 7.14 25.44 2.18
N SER A 132 6.18 24.84 1.47
CA SER A 132 4.86 25.46 1.23
C SER A 132 4.06 25.69 2.52
N SER A 133 4.24 24.85 3.55
CA SER A 133 3.53 24.95 4.83
C SER A 133 3.93 26.17 5.67
N THR A 134 5.18 26.61 5.55
CA THR A 134 5.74 27.75 6.32
C THR A 134 6.04 28.95 5.42
N ASN A 135 5.92 28.79 4.11
CA ASN A 135 6.32 29.75 3.09
C ASN A 135 7.78 30.23 3.26
N THR A 136 8.67 29.31 3.65
CA THR A 136 10.09 29.58 3.86
C THR A 136 10.95 28.78 2.90
N THR A 137 12.17 29.25 2.65
CA THR A 137 13.19 28.47 1.94
C THR A 137 14.09 27.77 2.95
N ILE A 138 14.39 26.50 2.69
CA ILE A 138 15.25 25.65 3.50
C ILE A 138 16.43 25.15 2.66
N ILE A 139 17.42 24.55 3.32
CA ILE A 139 18.48 23.77 2.69
C ILE A 139 18.25 22.30 3.05
N ILE A 140 18.20 21.42 2.05
CA ILE A 140 17.99 19.99 2.28
C ILE A 140 19.21 19.40 2.99
N SER A 141 18.98 18.83 4.17
CA SER A 141 19.98 18.16 4.98
C SER A 141 20.28 16.75 4.49
N ARG A 142 21.47 16.24 4.86
CA ARG A 142 21.82 14.83 4.64
C ARG A 142 20.89 13.89 5.43
N ALA A 143 20.43 14.32 6.60
CA ALA A 143 19.49 13.56 7.42
C ALA A 143 18.15 13.36 6.69
N ALA A 144 17.55 14.42 6.14
CA ALA A 144 16.32 14.33 5.37
C ALA A 144 16.46 13.40 4.16
N ALA A 145 17.55 13.55 3.39
CA ALA A 145 17.83 12.67 2.25
C ALA A 145 17.93 11.20 2.66
N ALA A 146 18.64 10.90 3.76
CA ALA A 146 18.79 9.55 4.28
C ALA A 146 17.47 8.96 4.79
N ILE A 147 16.69 9.71 5.59
CA ILE A 147 15.37 9.28 6.10
C ILE A 147 14.38 9.03 4.95
N ALA A 148 14.33 9.90 3.94
CA ALA A 148 13.47 9.70 2.78
C ALA A 148 13.87 8.41 2.02
N ASN A 149 15.16 8.26 1.71
CA ASN A 149 15.67 7.10 0.97
C ASN A 149 15.41 5.78 1.70
N LEU A 150 15.69 5.70 3.01
CA LEU A 150 15.45 4.47 3.78
C LEU A 150 13.96 4.16 3.93
N THR A 151 13.08 5.18 3.87
CA THR A 151 11.63 4.97 3.94
C THR A 151 11.09 4.40 2.62
N TRP A 152 11.61 4.86 1.48
CA TRP A 152 11.26 4.30 0.17
C TRP A 152 11.86 2.92 -0.09
N THR A 153 13.08 2.68 0.42
CA THR A 153 13.80 1.43 0.17
C THR A 153 13.51 0.34 1.19
N GLY A 154 12.95 0.68 2.35
CA GLY A 154 12.55 -0.26 3.41
C GLY A 154 13.71 -0.69 4.33
N PRO A 155 13.39 -1.38 5.44
CA PRO A 155 14.37 -1.90 6.39
C PRO A 155 15.25 -3.01 5.79
N ARG A 156 16.53 -3.01 6.16
CA ARG A 156 17.55 -3.96 5.69
C ARG A 156 18.38 -4.50 6.86
N LYS A 157 18.99 -5.67 6.68
CA LYS A 157 20.03 -6.17 7.60
C LYS A 157 21.28 -5.27 7.56
N PRO A 158 22.15 -5.28 8.58
CA PRO A 158 23.30 -4.36 8.64
C PRO A 158 24.32 -4.48 7.50
N ASN A 159 24.41 -5.64 6.85
CA ASN A 159 25.24 -5.81 5.64
C ASN A 159 24.65 -5.12 4.40
N GLY A 160 23.46 -4.51 4.48
CA GLY A 160 22.79 -3.79 3.39
C GLY A 160 22.16 -4.69 2.32
N ASP A 161 22.62 -5.94 2.22
CA ASP A 161 22.28 -6.85 1.12
C ASP A 161 20.90 -7.48 1.25
N PHE A 162 20.37 -7.63 2.47
CA PHE A 162 19.10 -8.34 2.68
C PHE A 162 17.98 -7.39 3.11
N LEU A 163 16.98 -7.25 2.24
CA LEU A 163 15.74 -6.54 2.52
C LEU A 163 14.91 -7.31 3.56
N LEU A 164 14.57 -6.68 4.69
CA LEU A 164 13.65 -7.25 5.67
C LEU A 164 12.19 -7.10 5.21
N TRP A 165 11.87 -5.92 4.64
CA TRP A 165 10.57 -5.66 4.01
C TRP A 165 10.64 -4.48 3.04
N HIS A 166 9.68 -4.41 2.12
CA HIS A 166 9.57 -3.31 1.15
C HIS A 166 9.24 -1.96 1.82
N GLY A 167 9.86 -0.89 1.32
CA GLY A 167 9.44 0.48 1.60
C GLY A 167 8.27 0.93 0.72
N VAL A 168 7.71 2.09 1.03
CA VAL A 168 6.64 2.73 0.25
C VAL A 168 7.19 3.33 -1.06
N ASN A 169 6.34 3.56 -2.05
CA ASN A 169 6.74 4.14 -3.33
C ASN A 169 7.03 5.65 -3.22
N TYR A 170 7.69 6.23 -4.24
CA TYR A 170 8.14 7.62 -4.22
C TYR A 170 7.02 8.65 -4.04
N GLN A 171 5.83 8.39 -4.59
CA GLN A 171 4.69 9.29 -4.47
C GLN A 171 3.96 9.18 -3.11
N ALA A 172 4.33 8.20 -2.27
CA ALA A 172 3.76 8.07 -0.95
C ALA A 172 4.15 9.26 -0.06
N ARG A 173 3.18 9.80 0.69
CA ARG A 173 3.40 10.91 1.62
C ARG A 173 4.15 10.45 2.86
N LEU A 174 5.48 10.54 2.84
CA LEU A 174 6.32 9.99 3.91
C LEU A 174 6.07 10.57 5.30
N THR A 175 5.62 11.82 5.39
CA THR A 175 5.42 12.53 6.66
C THR A 175 3.95 12.65 7.06
N GLY A 176 3.04 12.09 6.24
CA GLY A 176 1.59 12.19 6.42
C GLY A 176 1.03 13.61 6.27
N SER A 177 -0.22 13.81 6.70
CA SER A 177 -0.85 15.15 6.78
C SER A 177 -0.78 15.73 8.20
N GLY A 178 -0.80 17.07 8.28
CA GLY A 178 -0.90 17.80 9.54
C GLY A 178 -2.33 17.92 10.09
N ALA A 179 -3.32 17.30 9.43
CA ALA A 179 -4.71 17.39 9.86
C ALA A 179 -4.92 16.64 11.19
N GLN A 180 -5.66 17.27 12.10
CA GLN A 180 -5.91 16.79 13.46
C GLN A 180 -6.68 15.45 13.49
N PHE A 181 -7.37 15.12 12.40
CA PHE A 181 -8.00 13.82 12.12
C PHE A 181 -7.51 13.30 10.77
N GLY A 182 -6.30 12.74 10.73
CA GLY A 182 -5.81 12.09 9.52
C GLY A 182 -6.64 10.85 9.21
N THR A 183 -7.06 10.70 7.96
CA THR A 183 -7.53 9.39 7.47
C THR A 183 -6.34 8.44 7.40
N THR A 184 -6.56 7.13 7.27
CA THR A 184 -5.45 6.18 7.04
C THR A 184 -4.67 6.51 5.76
N SER A 185 -5.29 7.20 4.81
CA SER A 185 -4.68 7.77 3.59
C SER A 185 -3.67 8.88 3.86
N ASP A 186 -3.67 9.45 5.07
CA ASP A 186 -2.82 10.57 5.48
C ASP A 186 -1.67 10.14 6.41
N LEU A 187 -1.49 8.84 6.65
CA LEU A 187 -0.39 8.35 7.48
C LEU A 187 0.93 8.33 6.69
N GLY A 188 2.03 8.57 7.40
CA GLY A 188 3.39 8.48 6.85
C GLY A 188 4.38 8.09 7.92
N TYR A 189 5.35 7.24 7.57
CA TYR A 189 6.29 6.64 8.52
C TYR A 189 7.36 7.59 9.06
N ALA A 190 7.72 8.63 8.31
CA ALA A 190 8.81 9.55 8.59
C ALA A 190 8.34 10.91 9.13
N SER A 191 7.16 10.97 9.76
CA SER A 191 6.64 12.22 10.33
C SER A 191 7.48 12.70 11.53
N THR A 192 7.65 14.01 11.65
CA THR A 192 8.29 14.70 12.77
C THR A 192 7.42 15.85 13.27
N SER A 193 7.59 16.21 14.55
CA SER A 193 6.98 17.39 15.15
C SER A 193 8.08 18.33 15.65
N CYS A 194 8.05 19.59 15.22
CA CYS A 194 9.05 20.59 15.58
C CYS A 194 8.45 21.66 16.48
N SER A 195 9.13 21.96 17.56
CA SER A 195 8.78 23.05 18.47
C SER A 195 9.25 24.40 17.93
N ALA A 196 8.75 25.51 18.50
CA ALA A 196 9.07 26.87 18.05
C ALA A 196 10.57 27.23 18.13
N ASN A 197 11.35 26.51 18.94
CA ASN A 197 12.80 26.71 19.05
C ASN A 197 13.60 25.95 17.97
N GLY A 198 12.94 25.25 17.05
CA GLY A 198 13.57 24.48 15.98
C GLY A 198 13.94 23.03 16.35
N THR A 199 13.70 22.60 17.59
CA THR A 199 13.93 21.21 18.01
C THR A 199 12.80 20.34 17.50
N CYS A 200 13.15 19.30 16.74
CA CYS A 200 12.21 18.32 16.19
C CYS A 200 12.33 16.97 16.90
N VAL A 201 11.22 16.25 16.99
CA VAL A 201 11.13 14.88 17.51
C VAL A 201 10.34 14.00 16.55
N GLY A 202 10.55 12.69 16.63
CA GLY A 202 9.79 11.71 15.85
C GLY A 202 8.30 11.72 16.21
N ARG A 203 7.43 11.56 15.21
CA ARG A 203 5.99 11.39 15.37
C ARG A 203 5.58 10.03 14.78
N PRO A 204 5.78 8.92 15.52
CA PRO A 204 5.48 7.58 15.04
C PRO A 204 4.00 7.39 14.70
N THR A 205 3.73 6.49 13.75
CA THR A 205 2.34 6.13 13.39
C THR A 205 1.64 5.31 14.48
N GLY A 206 2.42 4.68 15.37
CA GLY A 206 1.92 3.81 16.43
C GLY A 206 1.65 2.38 15.97
N LEU A 207 1.85 2.05 14.69
CA LEU A 207 1.65 0.68 14.18
C LEU A 207 2.85 -0.21 14.48
N GLY A 208 4.01 0.13 13.92
CA GLY A 208 5.22 -0.67 14.11
C GLY A 208 5.73 -0.63 15.54
N GLU A 209 5.61 0.53 16.20
CA GLU A 209 6.02 0.71 17.59
C GLU A 209 5.16 -0.14 18.52
N ALA A 210 3.83 -0.19 18.29
CA ALA A 210 2.95 -1.06 19.07
C ALA A 210 3.22 -2.54 18.82
N TRP A 211 3.58 -2.94 17.60
CA TRP A 211 3.99 -4.31 17.31
C TRP A 211 5.27 -4.71 18.07
N LEU A 212 6.32 -3.89 17.98
CA LEU A 212 7.57 -4.14 18.71
C LEU A 212 7.33 -4.20 20.22
N ARG A 213 6.52 -3.29 20.76
CA ARG A 213 6.19 -3.21 22.19
C ARG A 213 5.33 -4.38 22.69
N LEU A 214 4.23 -4.68 22.01
CA LEU A 214 3.18 -5.58 22.51
C LEU A 214 3.33 -7.03 22.02
N PHE A 215 3.84 -7.24 20.79
CA PHE A 215 3.98 -8.58 20.21
C PHE A 215 5.40 -9.12 20.42
N VAL A 216 6.43 -8.32 20.11
CA VAL A 216 7.82 -8.80 20.19
C VAL A 216 8.34 -8.74 21.64
N LYS A 217 8.30 -7.56 22.26
CA LYS A 217 8.82 -7.34 23.62
C LYS A 217 7.85 -7.78 24.72
N LYS A 218 6.54 -7.80 24.43
CA LYS A 218 5.48 -8.19 25.37
C LYS A 218 5.53 -7.37 26.67
N ASP A 219 5.91 -6.10 26.56
CA ASP A 219 6.07 -5.17 27.67
C ASP A 219 5.38 -3.85 27.30
N PRO A 220 4.24 -3.51 27.93
CA PRO A 220 3.49 -2.29 27.60
C PRO A 220 4.22 -1.00 27.97
N THR A 221 5.30 -1.08 28.76
CA THR A 221 6.14 0.06 29.16
C THR A 221 7.42 0.19 28.34
N TRP A 222 7.73 -0.78 27.47
CA TRP A 222 8.88 -0.72 26.59
C TRP A 222 8.69 0.32 25.48
N ASP A 223 9.77 1.02 25.12
CA ASP A 223 9.78 2.08 24.13
C ASP A 223 10.78 1.76 23.00
N TYR A 224 10.39 2.07 21.76
CA TYR A 224 11.19 1.76 20.57
C TYR A 224 12.51 2.54 20.51
N SER A 225 12.62 3.68 21.19
CA SER A 225 13.87 4.47 21.29
C SER A 225 14.99 3.74 22.04
N ARG A 226 14.67 2.65 22.74
CA ARG A 226 15.67 1.77 23.35
C ARG A 226 16.47 0.97 22.32
N ILE A 227 16.02 0.91 21.06
CA ILE A 227 16.77 0.28 19.98
C ILE A 227 17.93 1.19 19.61
N THR A 228 19.15 0.68 19.78
CA THR A 228 20.39 1.47 19.58
C THR A 228 21.16 1.11 18.32
N SER A 229 20.75 0.07 17.60
CA SER A 229 21.43 -0.38 16.37
C SER A 229 20.48 -1.03 15.36
N VAL A 230 20.90 -1.03 14.09
CA VAL A 230 20.19 -1.73 13.00
C VAL A 230 20.15 -3.24 13.25
N GLU A 231 21.19 -3.83 13.85
CA GLU A 231 21.24 -5.25 14.18
C GLU A 231 20.20 -5.63 15.23
N GLU A 232 20.02 -4.79 16.26
CA GLU A 232 18.98 -4.99 17.27
C GLU A 232 17.59 -4.91 16.64
N TYR A 233 17.34 -3.91 15.79
CA TYR A 233 16.07 -3.80 15.05
C TYR A 233 15.81 -5.05 14.19
N ALA A 234 16.81 -5.50 13.42
CA ALA A 234 16.71 -6.68 12.57
C ALA A 234 16.43 -7.96 13.38
N THR A 235 17.04 -8.08 14.57
CA THR A 235 16.80 -9.21 15.49
C THR A 235 15.36 -9.20 16.00
N LEU A 236 14.84 -8.05 16.44
CA LEU A 236 13.46 -7.91 16.91
C LEU A 236 12.45 -8.15 15.78
N PHE A 237 12.74 -7.64 14.58
CA PHE A 237 11.95 -7.89 13.38
C PHE A 237 11.86 -9.40 13.10
N HIS A 238 13.02 -10.06 13.05
CA HIS A 238 13.09 -11.50 12.79
C HIS A 238 12.35 -12.32 13.84
N ALA A 239 12.48 -11.99 15.12
CA ALA A 239 11.74 -12.64 16.20
C ALA A 239 10.21 -12.51 16.01
N GLY A 240 9.74 -11.32 15.63
CA GLY A 240 8.32 -11.09 15.34
C GLY A 240 7.80 -11.92 14.16
N VAL A 241 8.58 -12.02 13.08
CA VAL A 241 8.24 -12.87 11.93
C VAL A 241 8.16 -14.34 12.35
N GLN A 242 9.19 -14.85 13.04
CA GLN A 242 9.25 -16.26 13.48
C GLN A 242 8.07 -16.64 14.37
N GLU A 243 7.66 -15.77 15.29
CA GLU A 243 6.59 -16.09 16.25
C GLU A 243 5.19 -15.96 15.64
N TYR A 244 4.96 -14.98 14.75
CA TYR A 244 3.60 -14.58 14.39
C TYR A 244 3.20 -14.80 12.93
N ASP A 245 4.14 -14.94 11.99
CA ASP A 245 3.79 -14.91 10.56
C ASP A 245 2.78 -16.00 10.16
N SER A 246 2.97 -17.23 10.64
CA SER A 246 2.04 -18.35 10.41
C SER A 246 0.63 -18.13 10.98
N ILE A 247 0.51 -17.26 11.99
CA ILE A 247 -0.76 -17.00 12.69
C ILE A 247 -1.49 -15.82 12.05
N ILE A 248 -0.76 -14.74 11.77
CA ILE A 248 -1.32 -13.41 11.50
C ILE A 248 -0.93 -12.82 10.14
N GLY A 249 0.04 -13.42 9.45
CA GLY A 249 0.56 -12.94 8.17
C GLY A 249 -0.50 -12.88 7.07
N SER A 250 -1.44 -13.84 7.01
CA SER A 250 -2.51 -13.88 6.00
C SER A 250 -1.98 -13.82 4.55
N ALA A 251 -0.87 -14.49 4.27
CA ALA A 251 -0.17 -14.44 2.98
C ALA A 251 0.20 -15.84 2.46
N ASP A 252 -0.65 -16.83 2.74
CA ASP A 252 -0.55 -18.17 2.15
C ASP A 252 -0.84 -18.08 0.64
N PRO A 253 0.12 -18.43 -0.24
CA PRO A 253 -0.06 -18.29 -1.68
C PRO A 253 -0.85 -19.44 -2.32
N ASP A 254 -1.14 -20.53 -1.59
CA ASP A 254 -1.98 -21.60 -2.13
C ASP A 254 -3.46 -21.20 -2.05
N LEU A 255 -4.02 -20.84 -3.21
CA LEU A 255 -5.42 -20.50 -3.38
C LEU A 255 -6.15 -21.56 -4.22
N SER A 256 -5.59 -22.76 -4.37
CA SER A 256 -6.14 -23.82 -5.20
C SER A 256 -7.56 -24.17 -4.81
N ALA A 257 -7.84 -24.32 -3.50
CA ALA A 257 -9.18 -24.64 -3.03
C ALA A 257 -10.21 -23.54 -3.34
N PHE A 258 -9.81 -22.25 -3.28
CA PHE A 258 -10.69 -21.14 -3.62
C PHE A 258 -10.95 -21.07 -5.13
N ARG A 259 -9.91 -21.28 -5.95
CA ARG A 259 -10.04 -21.39 -7.41
C ARG A 259 -10.97 -22.54 -7.80
N ASP A 260 -10.76 -23.71 -7.21
CA ASP A 260 -11.49 -24.94 -7.53
C ASP A 260 -12.96 -24.88 -7.07
N ALA A 261 -13.26 -24.09 -6.04
CA ALA A 261 -14.61 -23.71 -5.64
C ALA A 261 -15.28 -22.71 -6.62
N GLY A 262 -14.55 -22.20 -7.62
CA GLY A 262 -15.04 -21.24 -8.62
C GLY A 262 -14.90 -19.77 -8.20
N GLY A 263 -14.32 -19.49 -7.03
CA GLY A 263 -14.26 -18.16 -6.45
C GLY A 263 -13.43 -17.17 -7.28
N LYS A 264 -13.80 -15.88 -7.26
CA LYS A 264 -13.08 -14.79 -7.94
C LYS A 264 -12.56 -13.73 -6.97
N ILE A 265 -11.34 -13.27 -7.16
CA ILE A 265 -10.69 -12.20 -6.39
C ILE A 265 -10.35 -11.04 -7.32
N LEU A 266 -10.75 -9.84 -6.91
CA LEU A 266 -10.34 -8.59 -7.53
C LEU A 266 -9.66 -7.71 -6.48
N THR A 267 -8.39 -7.43 -6.67
CA THR A 267 -7.60 -6.55 -5.81
C THR A 267 -7.13 -5.33 -6.57
N TYR A 268 -7.17 -4.18 -5.92
CA TYR A 268 -6.44 -3.00 -6.36
C TYR A 268 -5.60 -2.43 -5.22
N HIS A 269 -4.51 -1.75 -5.53
CA HIS A 269 -3.66 -1.11 -4.52
C HIS A 269 -3.11 0.21 -5.07
N GLY A 270 -3.26 1.29 -4.29
CA GLY A 270 -2.71 2.59 -4.62
C GLY A 270 -1.18 2.58 -4.67
N LEU A 271 -0.60 3.17 -5.72
CA LEU A 271 0.86 3.33 -5.84
C LEU A 271 1.40 4.46 -4.96
N ALA A 272 0.54 5.35 -4.45
CA ALA A 272 0.90 6.40 -3.49
C ALA A 272 0.48 6.04 -2.06
N ASP A 273 0.20 4.77 -1.78
CA ASP A 273 -0.14 4.28 -0.45
C ASP A 273 1.05 4.46 0.51
N GLY A 274 0.89 5.38 1.48
CA GLY A 274 1.88 5.68 2.51
C GLY A 274 1.79 4.80 3.75
N LEU A 275 0.84 3.87 3.79
CA LEU A 275 0.56 3.04 4.96
C LEU A 275 0.85 1.56 4.73
N ILE A 276 0.56 1.02 3.55
CA ILE A 276 0.84 -0.36 3.20
C ILE A 276 1.68 -0.36 1.92
N PRO A 277 2.93 -0.85 1.96
CA PRO A 277 3.77 -0.91 0.77
C PRO A 277 3.14 -1.77 -0.34
N THR A 278 2.85 -1.17 -1.49
CA THR A 278 2.21 -1.83 -2.65
C THR A 278 2.97 -3.07 -3.11
N LYS A 279 4.31 -3.03 -3.03
CA LYS A 279 5.21 -4.14 -3.36
C LYS A 279 4.92 -5.42 -2.57
N GLY A 280 4.34 -5.33 -1.37
CA GLY A 280 3.91 -6.50 -0.61
C GLY A 280 2.70 -7.21 -1.22
N THR A 281 1.85 -6.48 -1.97
CA THR A 281 0.77 -7.06 -2.78
C THR A 281 1.30 -7.61 -4.09
N GLU A 282 2.23 -6.93 -4.74
CA GLU A 282 2.95 -7.44 -5.93
C GLU A 282 3.63 -8.79 -5.62
N ASP A 283 4.43 -8.87 -4.55
CA ASP A 283 5.08 -10.12 -4.11
C ASP A 283 4.07 -11.24 -3.85
N TYR A 284 2.99 -10.96 -3.13
CA TYR A 284 1.97 -11.97 -2.86
C TYR A 284 1.29 -12.47 -4.14
N TYR A 285 0.94 -11.57 -5.06
CA TYR A 285 0.33 -11.93 -6.34
C TYR A 285 1.24 -12.86 -7.14
N GLU A 286 2.54 -12.55 -7.22
CA GLU A 286 3.51 -13.39 -7.92
C GLU A 286 3.71 -14.75 -7.25
N ARG A 287 3.76 -14.80 -5.91
CA ARG A 287 3.82 -16.08 -5.17
C ARG A 287 2.58 -16.94 -5.42
N VAL A 288 1.38 -16.33 -5.48
CA VAL A 288 0.16 -17.05 -5.86
C VAL A 288 0.26 -17.55 -7.30
N ASN A 289 0.74 -16.74 -8.25
CA ASN A 289 0.85 -17.12 -9.65
C ASN A 289 1.77 -18.34 -9.84
N ILE A 290 2.86 -18.39 -9.07
CA ILE A 290 3.79 -19.54 -9.04
C ILE A 290 3.14 -20.78 -8.39
N THR A 291 2.42 -20.60 -7.29
CA THR A 291 1.89 -21.72 -6.46
C THR A 291 0.58 -22.28 -6.98
N THR A 292 -0.28 -21.40 -7.50
CA THR A 292 -1.62 -21.70 -8.03
C THR A 292 -1.70 -21.20 -9.49
N PRO A 293 -1.20 -21.98 -10.47
CA PRO A 293 -1.20 -21.59 -11.88
C PRO A 293 -2.60 -21.27 -12.42
N SER A 294 -2.62 -20.56 -13.54
CA SER A 294 -3.84 -19.98 -14.14
C SER A 294 -4.48 -18.90 -13.27
N ILE A 295 -3.64 -18.04 -12.67
CA ILE A 295 -4.10 -16.97 -11.79
C ILE A 295 -5.15 -16.05 -12.46
N ASP A 296 -5.03 -15.82 -13.77
CA ASP A 296 -5.95 -14.97 -14.55
C ASP A 296 -7.40 -15.47 -14.58
N ASP A 297 -7.63 -16.75 -14.27
CA ASP A 297 -8.96 -17.36 -14.22
C ASP A 297 -9.72 -17.00 -12.95
N PHE A 298 -9.03 -16.59 -11.87
CA PHE A 298 -9.66 -16.39 -10.57
C PHE A 298 -9.13 -15.21 -9.74
N PHE A 299 -7.96 -14.64 -10.02
CA PHE A 299 -7.39 -13.54 -9.25
C PHE A 299 -6.76 -12.48 -10.16
N ARG A 300 -7.34 -11.27 -10.16
CA ARG A 300 -6.77 -10.09 -10.84
C ARG A 300 -6.35 -9.01 -9.86
N TYR A 301 -5.17 -8.46 -10.09
CA TYR A 301 -4.60 -7.35 -9.35
C TYR A 301 -4.45 -6.12 -10.24
N PHE A 302 -4.79 -4.93 -9.73
CA PHE A 302 -4.67 -3.64 -10.43
C PHE A 302 -3.85 -2.65 -9.58
N GLU A 303 -2.73 -2.18 -10.12
CA GLU A 303 -2.00 -1.03 -9.57
C GLU A 303 -2.77 0.26 -9.88
N VAL A 304 -2.88 1.17 -8.90
CA VAL A 304 -3.61 2.44 -9.07
C VAL A 304 -2.68 3.64 -8.88
N PRO A 305 -2.16 4.23 -9.97
CA PRO A 305 -1.31 5.41 -9.90
C PRO A 305 -1.97 6.58 -9.17
N GLY A 306 -1.22 7.27 -8.29
CA GLY A 306 -1.68 8.46 -7.57
C GLY A 306 -2.70 8.22 -6.45
N LEU A 307 -3.27 7.02 -6.32
CA LEU A 307 -4.18 6.65 -5.22
C LEU A 307 -3.37 6.40 -3.94
N ALA A 308 -3.81 7.01 -2.83
CA ALA A 308 -3.24 6.79 -1.50
C ALA A 308 -3.85 5.52 -0.84
N HIS A 309 -3.79 5.42 0.50
CA HIS A 309 -4.30 4.23 1.19
C HIS A 309 -5.83 4.14 1.11
N CYS A 310 -6.34 3.15 0.36
CA CYS A 310 -7.75 2.93 0.05
C CYS A 310 -8.44 4.03 -0.77
N SER A 311 -8.32 5.28 -0.35
CA SER A 311 -8.90 6.50 -0.91
C SER A 311 -7.91 7.65 -0.84
N GLY A 312 -8.26 8.79 -1.42
CA GLY A 312 -7.42 9.99 -1.40
C GLY A 312 -6.22 9.89 -2.34
N GLY A 313 -5.24 10.76 -2.13
CA GLY A 313 -4.19 11.00 -3.12
C GLY A 313 -4.68 11.94 -4.23
N ILE A 314 -3.90 12.04 -5.31
CA ILE A 314 -4.23 12.89 -6.47
C ILE A 314 -4.78 12.08 -7.65
N GLY A 315 -4.68 10.75 -7.58
CA GLY A 315 -5.34 9.84 -8.50
C GLY A 315 -6.77 9.49 -8.05
N GLY A 316 -7.39 8.57 -8.76
CA GLY A 316 -8.76 8.12 -8.51
C GLY A 316 -8.85 6.73 -7.88
N GLN A 317 -10.03 6.39 -7.37
CA GLN A 317 -10.38 5.01 -7.08
C GLN A 317 -11.04 4.37 -8.32
N PRO A 318 -10.90 3.06 -8.53
CA PRO A 318 -11.66 2.38 -9.58
C PRO A 318 -13.17 2.41 -9.30
N THR A 319 -13.96 2.90 -10.25
CA THR A 319 -15.38 3.24 -10.03
C THR A 319 -16.34 2.05 -10.19
N SER A 320 -15.90 0.94 -10.79
CA SER A 320 -16.75 -0.23 -11.09
C SER A 320 -16.25 -1.56 -10.53
N THR A 321 -15.36 -1.54 -9.54
CA THR A 321 -14.71 -2.76 -9.00
C THR A 321 -15.71 -3.84 -8.58
N PHE A 322 -16.73 -3.48 -7.80
CA PHE A 322 -17.70 -4.46 -7.30
C PHE A 322 -18.58 -5.04 -8.42
N HIS A 323 -19.03 -4.19 -9.35
CA HIS A 323 -19.79 -4.64 -10.52
C HIS A 323 -18.95 -5.57 -11.41
N ALA A 324 -17.68 -5.24 -11.66
CA ALA A 324 -16.77 -6.10 -12.40
C ALA A 324 -16.56 -7.46 -11.74
N LEU A 325 -16.55 -7.52 -10.40
CA LEU A 325 -16.48 -8.76 -9.65
C LEU A 325 -17.77 -9.60 -9.81
N VAL A 326 -18.94 -8.97 -9.69
CA VAL A 326 -20.24 -9.63 -9.92
C VAL A 326 -20.29 -10.23 -11.32
N ASP A 327 -19.89 -9.47 -12.34
CA ASP A 327 -19.84 -9.95 -13.73
C ASP A 327 -18.92 -11.14 -13.92
N TRP A 328 -17.81 -11.16 -13.21
CA TRP A 328 -16.87 -12.26 -13.28
C TRP A 328 -17.43 -13.52 -12.60
N VAL A 329 -18.03 -13.38 -11.42
CA VAL A 329 -18.61 -14.49 -10.66
C VAL A 329 -19.83 -15.08 -11.37
N GLU A 330 -20.79 -14.24 -11.74
CA GLU A 330 -22.10 -14.71 -12.22
C GLU A 330 -22.12 -15.00 -13.73
N ARG A 331 -21.24 -14.36 -14.50
CA ARG A 331 -21.25 -14.42 -15.98
C ARG A 331 -19.94 -14.89 -16.59
N GLY A 332 -18.91 -15.15 -15.77
CA GLY A 332 -17.58 -15.52 -16.26
C GLY A 332 -16.85 -14.41 -17.01
N ILE A 333 -17.29 -13.15 -16.89
CA ILE A 333 -16.71 -12.02 -17.63
C ILE A 333 -15.61 -11.37 -16.79
N ALA A 334 -14.38 -11.83 -16.95
CA ALA A 334 -13.24 -11.28 -16.24
C ALA A 334 -12.88 -9.85 -16.73
N PRO A 335 -12.64 -8.87 -15.83
CA PRO A 335 -12.45 -7.47 -16.22
C PRO A 335 -11.11 -7.25 -16.92
N LYS A 336 -11.13 -6.94 -18.22
CA LYS A 336 -9.92 -6.61 -19.00
C LYS A 336 -9.28 -5.29 -18.58
N THR A 337 -10.08 -4.37 -18.06
CA THR A 337 -9.67 -3.09 -17.48
C THR A 337 -10.65 -2.69 -16.38
N LEU A 338 -10.25 -1.75 -15.53
CA LEU A 338 -11.16 -1.03 -14.62
C LEU A 338 -11.16 0.47 -14.94
N PRO A 339 -12.32 1.15 -14.98
CA PRO A 339 -12.37 2.60 -15.11
C PRO A 339 -11.89 3.28 -13.83
N ILE A 340 -11.22 4.41 -14.00
CA ILE A 340 -10.79 5.30 -12.93
C ILE A 340 -11.08 6.74 -13.35
N GLU A 341 -11.55 7.54 -12.40
CA GLU A 341 -11.88 8.95 -12.60
C GLU A 341 -11.23 9.80 -11.49
N PHE A 342 -10.65 10.94 -11.86
CA PHE A 342 -10.10 11.90 -10.90
C PHE A 342 -9.99 13.30 -11.52
N ASN A 343 -9.92 14.32 -10.67
CA ASN A 343 -9.68 15.70 -11.12
C ASN A 343 -8.23 16.10 -10.84
N ASP A 344 -7.58 16.73 -11.80
CA ASP A 344 -6.26 17.34 -11.58
C ASP A 344 -6.35 18.61 -10.71
N ALA A 345 -5.19 19.22 -10.42
CA ALA A 345 -5.11 20.44 -9.62
C ALA A 345 -5.86 21.65 -10.23
N LYS A 346 -6.18 21.61 -11.53
CA LYS A 346 -6.96 22.64 -12.24
C LYS A 346 -8.46 22.31 -12.27
N GLY A 347 -8.87 21.16 -11.73
CA GLY A 347 -10.25 20.69 -11.77
C GLY A 347 -10.64 20.01 -13.08
N THR A 348 -9.67 19.64 -13.94
CA THR A 348 -9.94 18.91 -15.18
C THR A 348 -10.18 17.45 -14.86
N LEU A 349 -11.30 16.89 -15.33
CA LEU A 349 -11.64 15.48 -15.16
C LEU A 349 -10.78 14.61 -16.09
N HIS A 350 -10.11 13.61 -15.52
CA HIS A 350 -9.43 12.54 -16.23
C HIS A 350 -10.24 11.24 -16.09
N GLU A 351 -10.56 10.64 -17.22
CA GLU A 351 -11.18 9.32 -17.32
C GLU A 351 -10.13 8.36 -17.91
N ARG A 352 -9.63 7.41 -17.11
CA ARG A 352 -8.57 6.46 -17.55
C ARG A 352 -8.99 5.02 -17.32
N ILE A 353 -8.08 4.11 -17.68
CA ILE A 353 -8.19 2.69 -17.41
C ILE A 353 -7.09 2.25 -16.44
N LEU A 354 -7.39 1.23 -15.65
CA LEU A 354 -6.41 0.40 -14.96
C LEU A 354 -6.28 -0.92 -15.71
N CYS A 355 -5.06 -1.46 -15.72
CA CYS A 355 -4.72 -2.70 -16.39
C CYS A 355 -4.43 -3.79 -15.37
N PRO A 356 -4.77 -5.06 -15.69
CA PRO A 356 -4.39 -6.17 -14.84
C PRO A 356 -2.87 -6.28 -14.80
N TYR A 357 -2.31 -6.31 -13.60
CA TYR A 357 -0.89 -6.50 -13.37
C TYR A 357 -0.40 -7.79 -14.05
N PRO A 358 0.78 -7.80 -14.70
CA PRO A 358 1.81 -6.75 -14.70
C PRO A 358 1.65 -5.69 -15.82
N ALA A 359 0.54 -5.69 -16.56
CA ALA A 359 0.29 -4.65 -17.56
C ALA A 359 -0.09 -3.32 -16.91
N ARG A 360 0.24 -2.21 -17.60
CA ARG A 360 -0.05 -0.84 -17.17
C ARG A 360 -0.75 -0.06 -18.28
N ALA A 361 -1.44 1.00 -17.88
CA ALA A 361 -2.07 1.91 -18.82
C ALA A 361 -0.98 2.74 -19.52
N LYS A 362 -1.01 2.76 -20.85
CA LYS A 362 -0.12 3.56 -21.70
C LYS A 362 -0.94 4.36 -22.69
N VAL A 363 -0.50 5.58 -22.99
CA VAL A 363 -1.09 6.38 -24.06
C VAL A 363 -0.83 5.69 -25.41
N LYS A 364 -1.88 5.46 -26.20
CA LYS A 364 -1.82 4.74 -27.49
C LYS A 364 -0.85 5.41 -28.46
N GLU A 365 -0.99 6.72 -28.62
CA GLU A 365 -0.24 7.52 -29.58
C GLU A 365 0.02 8.92 -29.02
N LYS A 366 1.13 9.53 -29.43
CA LYS A 366 1.52 10.87 -28.98
C LYS A 366 0.51 11.92 -29.48
N GLY A 367 0.09 12.83 -28.60
CA GLY A 367 -0.80 13.93 -28.94
C GLY A 367 -2.30 13.65 -28.74
N LEU A 368 -2.66 12.43 -28.31
CA LEU A 368 -4.01 12.15 -27.85
C LEU A 368 -4.32 12.89 -26.54
N ASP A 369 -5.60 13.18 -26.32
CA ASP A 369 -6.07 13.77 -25.08
C ASP A 369 -5.99 12.75 -23.93
N VAL A 370 -4.99 12.91 -23.07
CA VAL A 370 -4.70 12.01 -21.94
C VAL A 370 -5.81 11.99 -20.88
N THR A 371 -6.74 12.95 -20.93
CA THR A 371 -7.93 12.98 -20.06
C THR A 371 -8.99 11.98 -20.49
N LYS A 372 -8.90 11.42 -21.71
CA LYS A 372 -9.93 10.55 -22.30
C LYS A 372 -9.57 9.09 -22.23
N ARG A 373 -10.54 8.26 -21.84
CA ARG A 373 -10.37 6.81 -21.62
C ARG A 373 -9.86 6.11 -22.88
N GLU A 374 -10.37 6.50 -24.04
CA GLU A 374 -10.03 5.95 -25.35
C GLU A 374 -8.57 6.20 -25.76
N SER A 375 -7.87 7.13 -25.11
CA SER A 375 -6.45 7.41 -25.34
C SER A 375 -5.54 6.35 -24.74
N TRP A 376 -6.06 5.47 -23.88
CA TRP A 376 -5.27 4.52 -23.10
C TRP A 376 -5.45 3.08 -23.58
N VAL A 377 -4.37 2.30 -23.50
CA VAL A 377 -4.35 0.86 -23.77
C VAL A 377 -3.50 0.17 -22.71
N CYS A 378 -3.78 -1.11 -22.45
CA CYS A 378 -2.91 -1.92 -21.61
C CYS A 378 -1.69 -2.38 -22.40
N ALA A 379 -0.50 -2.13 -21.86
CA ALA A 379 0.76 -2.61 -22.36
C ALA A 379 1.52 -3.32 -21.24
N LEU A 380 2.19 -4.42 -21.56
CA LEU A 380 3.17 -5.02 -20.66
C LEU A 380 4.35 -4.06 -20.47
N LYS A 381 5.03 -4.22 -19.33
CA LYS A 381 6.31 -3.57 -19.04
C LYS A 381 7.33 -3.73 -20.17
#